data_AF-W0FLK1-F1
#
_entry.id   AF-W0FLK1-F1
#
_cell.length_a   1.000
_cell.length_b   1.000
_cell.length_c   1.000
_cell.angle_alpha   90.00
_cell.angle_beta   90.00
_cell.angle_gamma   90.00
#
_symmetry.space_group_name_H-M   'P 1'
#
loop_
_entity.id
_entity.type
_entity.pdbx_description
1 polymer ?
#
loop_
_entity_poly.entity_id
_entity_poly.type
_entity_poly.pdbx_seq_one_letter_code
_entity_poly.pdbx_strand_id
1 'polypeptide(L)'
;MKRIKILIVVGIMAAGLVACGSQTAGSPSQSAAINESEVPEEKVTVDDLTSSEEAVADKNEALADPSVDIDLTALSSTLIYSEVFNMMMEPLEYVGKTVKMDGVCSIYEDENTGNIYYACIVQDATQCCSQGLEFVLDEDQYQKEDYPKAGDEIIIKGTFDTYEENGNQYLTMRNSQLLED
;
A
#
# COMPACT_ATOMS: atom_id res chain seq x y z
N MET A 1 9.08 32.90 -33.89
CA MET A 1 9.60 33.76 -32.81
C MET A 1 8.46 34.60 -32.22
N LYS A 2 7.84 34.15 -31.13
CA LYS A 2 6.90 34.96 -30.33
C LYS A 2 7.39 34.91 -28.88
N ARG A 3 7.80 36.07 -28.35
CA ARG A 3 8.31 36.24 -26.98
C ARG A 3 7.12 36.38 -26.04
N ILE A 4 6.81 35.34 -25.28
CA ILE A 4 5.81 35.39 -24.20
C ILE A 4 6.53 35.86 -22.93
N LYS A 5 6.07 36.98 -22.38
CA LYS A 5 6.57 37.56 -21.12
C LYS A 5 5.84 36.88 -19.97
N ILE A 6 6.56 36.08 -19.20
CA ILE A 6 6.08 35.46 -17.95
C ILE A 6 6.16 36.52 -16.84
N LEU A 7 5.01 36.87 -16.26
CA LEU A 7 4.89 37.70 -15.06
C LEU A 7 4.98 36.79 -13.84
N ILE A 8 6.13 36.81 -13.16
CA ILE A 8 6.37 36.11 -11.90
C ILE A 8 5.73 36.93 -10.77
N VAL A 9 4.72 36.36 -10.11
CA VAL A 9 4.20 36.87 -8.83
C VAL A 9 4.83 36.03 -7.71
N VAL A 10 5.77 36.65 -7.00
CA VAL A 10 6.41 36.09 -5.81
C VAL A 10 5.48 36.31 -4.61
N GLY A 11 4.87 35.24 -4.12
CA GLY A 11 4.15 35.22 -2.84
C GLY A 11 5.11 34.87 -1.71
N ILE A 12 5.55 35.88 -0.96
CA ILE A 12 6.36 35.77 0.24
C ILE A 12 5.47 35.21 1.37
N MET A 13 5.73 33.99 1.82
CA MET A 13 5.15 33.44 3.05
C MET A 13 6.28 33.25 4.07
N ALA A 14 6.42 34.23 4.96
CA ALA A 14 7.41 34.26 6.02
C ALA A 14 6.79 33.92 7.38
N ALA A 15 7.60 33.21 8.17
CA ALA A 15 7.65 33.16 9.63
C ALA A 15 6.67 32.24 10.39
N GLY A 16 7.29 31.29 11.11
CA GLY A 16 6.63 30.52 12.17
C GLY A 16 7.46 29.39 12.78
N LEU A 17 8.74 29.59 13.06
CA LEU A 17 9.52 28.68 13.92
C LEU A 17 9.12 28.92 15.38
N VAL A 18 8.56 27.91 16.04
CA VAL A 18 8.58 27.82 17.51
C VAL A 18 9.23 26.50 17.88
N ALA A 19 10.53 26.61 18.15
CA ALA A 19 11.26 25.65 18.97
C ALA A 19 10.90 25.91 20.43
N CYS A 20 10.62 24.85 21.19
CA CYS A 20 10.83 24.85 22.62
C CYS A 20 11.28 23.45 23.05
N GLY A 21 12.56 23.34 23.37
CA GLY A 21 13.10 22.22 24.14
C GLY A 21 13.47 22.71 25.53
N SER A 22 13.17 21.91 26.55
CA SER A 22 14.14 21.45 27.56
C SER A 22 13.44 20.76 28.74
N GLN A 23 13.76 19.47 28.89
CA GLN A 23 14.22 18.76 30.10
C GLN A 23 13.64 19.14 31.47
N THR A 24 13.13 18.13 32.20
CA THR A 24 13.73 17.65 33.47
C THR A 24 12.80 16.63 34.16
N ALA A 25 13.42 15.54 34.61
CA ALA A 25 12.87 14.50 35.47
C ALA A 25 12.46 15.03 36.86
N GLY A 26 11.41 14.45 37.44
CA GLY A 26 11.10 14.63 38.86
C GLY A 26 9.68 14.24 39.23
N SER A 27 9.48 12.99 39.66
CA SER A 27 8.49 12.71 40.72
C SER A 27 9.03 13.29 42.04
N PRO A 28 8.19 13.78 42.97
CA PRO A 28 7.55 12.85 43.90
C PRO A 28 6.13 13.24 44.38
N SER A 29 5.35 12.20 44.65
CA SER A 29 4.55 11.94 45.87
C SER A 29 3.74 13.08 46.52
N GLN A 30 2.42 12.88 46.60
CA GLN A 30 1.60 12.86 47.83
C GLN A 30 0.14 12.55 47.43
N SER A 31 -0.36 11.33 47.67
CA SER A 31 -1.05 10.91 48.90
C SER A 31 -2.42 11.57 49.11
N ALA A 32 -3.47 10.85 48.72
CA ALA A 32 -4.74 10.84 49.44
C ALA A 32 -5.17 9.39 49.60
N ALA A 33 -5.60 9.08 50.82
CA ALA A 33 -5.63 7.76 51.41
C ALA A 33 -6.99 7.05 51.27
N ILE A 34 -6.93 5.72 51.44
CA ILE A 34 -7.92 4.77 51.99
C ILE A 34 -9.31 4.67 51.35
N ASN A 35 -9.65 3.49 50.84
CA ASN A 35 -10.38 2.51 51.66
C ASN A 35 -10.33 1.10 51.05
N GLU A 36 -10.07 0.12 51.90
CA GLU A 36 -10.04 -1.31 51.63
C GLU A 36 -11.38 -1.88 52.12
N SER A 37 -12.19 -2.47 51.23
CA SER A 37 -13.12 -3.54 51.62
C SER A 37 -13.74 -4.23 50.40
N GLU A 38 -13.56 -5.55 50.40
CA GLU A 38 -14.49 -6.58 49.95
C GLU A 38 -14.67 -6.85 48.44
N VAL A 39 -14.03 -7.96 48.05
CA VAL A 39 -14.34 -8.85 46.94
C VAL A 39 -15.78 -9.36 47.05
N PRO A 40 -16.51 -9.40 45.93
CA PRO A 40 -17.30 -10.58 45.61
C PRO A 40 -16.82 -11.20 44.29
N GLU A 41 -16.45 -12.48 44.35
CA GLU A 41 -16.42 -13.35 43.19
C GLU A 41 -17.85 -13.44 42.62
N GLU A 42 -18.05 -12.95 41.39
CA GLU A 42 -19.21 -13.35 40.60
C GLU A 42 -18.74 -13.83 39.21
N LYS A 43 -18.89 -15.13 39.04
CA LYS A 43 -18.69 -15.90 37.83
C LYS A 43 -19.71 -15.47 36.78
N VAL A 44 -19.31 -14.62 35.83
CA VAL A 44 -20.14 -14.32 34.65
C VAL A 44 -19.71 -15.24 33.51
N THR A 45 -20.63 -16.16 33.20
CA THR A 45 -20.56 -17.07 32.06
C THR A 45 -20.61 -16.27 30.76
N VAL A 46 -19.61 -16.51 29.91
CA VAL A 46 -19.61 -16.16 28.48
C VAL A 46 -20.64 -17.03 27.78
N ASP A 47 -21.69 -16.44 27.21
CA ASP A 47 -22.36 -16.98 26.04
C ASP A 47 -23.36 -15.97 25.47
N ASP A 48 -23.39 -15.93 24.13
CA ASP A 48 -24.40 -15.30 23.28
C ASP A 48 -24.33 -13.78 23.09
N LEU A 49 -23.24 -13.32 22.46
CA LEU A 49 -23.30 -12.18 21.56
C LEU A 49 -23.60 -12.70 20.15
N THR A 50 -24.88 -12.76 19.84
CA THR A 50 -25.42 -12.84 18.48
C THR A 50 -24.98 -11.59 17.73
N SER A 51 -23.79 -11.67 17.12
CA SER A 51 -23.30 -10.69 16.16
C SER A 51 -24.18 -10.83 14.92
N SER A 52 -25.02 -9.84 14.69
CA SER A 52 -25.70 -9.62 13.43
C SER A 52 -24.67 -9.65 12.29
N GLU A 53 -24.67 -10.75 11.53
CA GLU A 53 -24.15 -10.80 10.18
C GLU A 53 -24.92 -9.79 9.34
N GLU A 54 -24.45 -8.53 9.35
CA GLU A 54 -24.71 -7.64 8.24
C GLU A 54 -24.01 -8.23 7.02
N ALA A 55 -24.84 -8.67 6.08
CA ALA A 55 -24.44 -9.16 4.78
C ALA A 55 -23.60 -8.10 4.07
N VAL A 56 -22.27 -8.24 4.15
CA VAL A 56 -21.39 -7.73 3.12
C VAL A 56 -21.66 -8.58 1.89
N ALA A 57 -22.29 -7.97 0.90
CA ALA A 57 -22.45 -8.56 -0.42
C ALA A 57 -21.05 -8.71 -1.01
N ASP A 58 -20.45 -9.87 -0.75
CA ASP A 58 -19.13 -10.22 -1.22
C ASP A 58 -19.20 -10.39 -2.73
N LYS A 59 -18.41 -9.58 -3.44
CA LYS A 59 -18.16 -9.78 -4.86
C LYS A 59 -17.49 -11.14 -4.95
N ASN A 60 -18.11 -12.07 -5.70
CA ASN A 60 -17.57 -13.35 -6.17
C ASN A 60 -16.22 -13.72 -5.52
N GLU A 61 -16.21 -14.73 -4.65
CA GLU A 61 -14.99 -15.50 -4.37
C GLU A 61 -14.48 -16.05 -5.71
N ALA A 62 -13.67 -15.26 -6.42
CA ALA A 62 -13.03 -15.70 -7.64
C ALA A 62 -12.13 -16.85 -7.22
N LEU A 63 -12.32 -18.02 -7.85
CA LEU A 63 -11.49 -19.18 -7.58
C LEU A 63 -10.03 -18.78 -7.86
N ALA A 64 -9.18 -18.85 -6.84
CA ALA A 64 -7.77 -18.52 -6.96
C ALA A 64 -7.10 -19.34 -8.07
N ASP A 65 -6.28 -18.69 -8.88
CA ASP A 65 -5.51 -19.35 -9.94
C ASP A 65 -4.45 -20.28 -9.32
N PRO A 66 -4.55 -21.61 -9.47
CA PRO A 66 -3.62 -22.56 -8.87
C PRO A 66 -2.22 -22.52 -9.49
N SER A 67 -2.02 -21.76 -10.57
CA SER A 67 -0.72 -21.55 -11.22
C SER A 67 0.04 -20.35 -10.67
N VAL A 68 -0.54 -19.61 -9.72
CA VAL A 68 0.02 -18.41 -9.12
C VAL A 68 0.21 -18.67 -7.62
N ASP A 69 1.35 -18.28 -7.06
CA ASP A 69 1.62 -18.45 -5.63
C ASP A 69 0.76 -17.51 -4.78
N ILE A 70 0.50 -16.30 -5.28
CA ILE A 70 -0.30 -15.25 -4.64
C ILE A 70 -1.23 -14.61 -5.66
N ASP A 71 -2.48 -15.04 -5.67
CA ASP A 71 -3.52 -14.45 -6.50
C ASP A 71 -4.30 -13.38 -5.71
N LEU A 72 -3.90 -12.12 -5.85
CA LEU A 72 -4.57 -11.00 -5.21
C LEU A 72 -5.98 -10.78 -5.81
N THR A 73 -6.22 -11.20 -7.06
CA THR A 73 -7.53 -11.03 -7.72
C THR A 73 -8.63 -11.89 -7.09
N ALA A 74 -8.26 -12.90 -6.31
CA ALA A 74 -9.16 -13.76 -5.55
C ALA A 74 -9.48 -13.24 -4.14
N LEU A 75 -8.89 -12.13 -3.73
CA LEU A 75 -9.04 -11.57 -2.38
C LEU A 75 -10.00 -10.38 -2.37
N SER A 76 -10.63 -10.12 -1.22
CA SER A 76 -11.39 -8.88 -1.01
C SER A 76 -10.45 -7.68 -0.98
N SER A 77 -10.95 -6.48 -1.32
CA SER A 77 -10.11 -5.26 -1.37
C SER A 77 -9.36 -4.97 -0.06
N THR A 78 -9.94 -5.33 1.09
CA THR A 78 -9.27 -5.22 2.41
C THR A 78 -8.09 -6.19 2.53
N LEU A 79 -8.25 -7.43 2.07
CA LEU A 79 -7.19 -8.43 2.09
C LEU A 79 -6.11 -8.13 1.05
N ILE A 80 -6.47 -7.70 -0.16
CA ILE A 80 -5.51 -7.23 -1.18
C ILE A 80 -4.60 -6.16 -0.60
N TYR A 81 -5.19 -5.11 -0.02
CA TYR A 81 -4.43 -4.01 0.56
C TYR A 81 -3.51 -4.46 1.71
N SER A 82 -3.99 -5.39 2.54
CA SER A 82 -3.20 -5.95 3.64
C SER A 82 -2.04 -6.82 3.14
N GLU A 83 -2.25 -7.59 2.07
CA GLU A 83 -1.22 -8.47 1.52
C GLU A 83 -0.13 -7.68 0.78
N VAL A 84 -0.52 -6.65 0.02
CA VAL A 84 0.46 -5.73 -0.59
C VAL A 84 1.26 -5.00 0.50
N PHE A 85 0.64 -4.66 1.62
CA PHE A 85 1.35 -4.09 2.76
C PHE A 85 2.37 -5.07 3.36
N ASN A 86 2.00 -6.34 3.55
CA ASN A 86 2.91 -7.38 4.06
C ASN A 86 4.11 -7.58 3.12
N MET A 87 3.87 -7.58 1.79
CA MET A 87 4.94 -7.61 0.79
C MET A 87 5.93 -6.46 0.93
N MET A 88 5.47 -5.27 1.32
CA MET A 88 6.35 -4.12 1.57
C MET A 88 7.14 -4.25 2.87
N MET A 89 6.55 -4.86 3.90
CA MET A 89 7.18 -4.98 5.22
C MET A 89 8.20 -6.13 5.28
N GLU A 90 7.94 -7.25 4.59
CA GLU A 90 8.77 -8.46 4.64
C GLU A 90 9.08 -8.99 3.23
N PRO A 91 9.68 -8.19 2.33
CA PRO A 91 9.76 -8.51 0.90
C PRO A 91 10.51 -9.81 0.59
N LEU A 92 11.49 -10.19 1.41
CA LEU A 92 12.29 -11.40 1.19
C LEU A 92 11.46 -12.70 1.27
N GLU A 93 10.35 -12.70 2.01
CA GLU A 93 9.42 -13.84 2.07
C GLU A 93 8.61 -14.01 0.78
N TYR A 94 8.65 -13.01 -0.10
CA TYR A 94 7.89 -12.95 -1.35
C TYR A 94 8.76 -13.05 -2.60
N VAL A 95 10.07 -12.79 -2.50
CA VAL A 95 11.01 -12.88 -3.63
C VAL A 95 10.91 -14.26 -4.30
N GLY A 96 10.72 -14.24 -5.62
CA GLY A 96 10.60 -15.44 -6.44
C GLY A 96 9.18 -16.02 -6.54
N LYS A 97 8.22 -15.52 -5.76
CA LYS A 97 6.81 -15.93 -5.89
C LYS A 97 6.18 -15.29 -7.12
N THR A 98 5.30 -16.03 -7.78
CA THR A 98 4.44 -15.50 -8.84
C THR A 98 3.24 -14.79 -8.20
N VAL A 99 3.03 -13.54 -8.58
CA VAL A 99 1.95 -12.69 -8.06
C VAL A 99 1.04 -12.31 -9.22
N LYS A 100 -0.27 -12.37 -9.00
CA LYS A 100 -1.30 -11.88 -9.92
C LYS A 100 -2.11 -10.78 -9.23
N MET A 101 -2.30 -9.66 -9.91
CA MET A 101 -2.91 -8.45 -9.37
C MET A 101 -3.81 -7.78 -10.40
N ASP A 102 -4.93 -7.22 -9.93
CA ASP A 102 -5.84 -6.38 -10.70
C ASP A 102 -5.81 -4.98 -10.08
N GLY A 103 -5.66 -3.94 -10.90
CA GLY A 103 -5.61 -2.56 -10.44
C GLY A 103 -5.45 -1.56 -11.57
N VAL A 104 -5.13 -0.33 -11.19
CA VAL A 104 -4.97 0.79 -12.12
C VAL A 104 -3.49 1.05 -12.39
N CYS A 105 -3.11 1.16 -13.65
CA CYS A 105 -1.75 1.53 -14.04
C CYS A 105 -1.43 2.97 -13.62
N SER A 106 -0.36 3.13 -12.84
CA SER A 106 0.27 4.42 -12.54
C SER A 106 1.65 4.49 -13.16
N ILE A 107 2.06 5.69 -13.59
CA ILE A 107 3.34 5.94 -14.23
C ILE A 107 4.06 7.06 -13.48
N TYR A 108 5.32 6.82 -13.15
CA TYR A 108 6.24 7.82 -12.60
C TYR A 108 7.42 8.02 -13.55
N GLU A 109 7.79 9.27 -13.80
CA GLU A 109 9.00 9.63 -14.56
C GLU A 109 9.96 10.37 -13.64
N ASP A 110 11.18 9.86 -13.49
CA ASP A 110 12.24 10.57 -12.76
C ASP A 110 12.79 11.70 -13.64
N GLU A 111 12.58 12.95 -13.23
CA GLU A 111 12.96 14.14 -14.01
C GLU A 111 14.48 14.29 -14.23
N ASN A 112 15.31 13.64 -13.42
CA ASN A 112 16.77 13.75 -13.51
C ASN A 112 17.35 12.74 -14.49
N THR A 113 16.80 11.53 -14.53
CA THR A 113 17.29 10.40 -15.33
C THR A 113 16.47 10.17 -16.60
N GLY A 114 15.20 10.56 -16.60
CA GLY A 114 14.22 10.22 -17.64
C GLY A 114 13.74 8.77 -17.57
N ASN A 115 14.03 8.06 -16.48
CA ASN A 115 13.53 6.70 -16.27
C ASN A 115 12.02 6.73 -16.03
N ILE A 116 11.32 5.77 -16.62
CA ILE A 116 9.88 5.61 -16.48
C ILE A 116 9.61 4.32 -15.71
N TYR A 117 8.82 4.43 -14.65
CA TYR A 117 8.44 3.34 -13.76
C TYR A 117 6.93 3.15 -13.84
N TYR A 118 6.51 1.90 -13.91
CA TYR A 118 5.10 1.51 -14.01
C TYR A 118 4.71 0.74 -12.76
N ALA A 119 3.51 1.03 -12.24
CA ALA A 119 3.00 0.35 -11.07
C ALA A 119 1.52 -0.03 -11.26
N CYS A 120 1.14 -1.20 -10.77
CA CYS A 120 -0.26 -1.59 -10.62
C CYS A 120 -0.73 -1.15 -9.24
N ILE A 121 -1.71 -0.23 -9.20
CA ILE A 121 -2.21 0.39 -7.97
C ILE A 121 -3.55 -0.22 -7.58
N VAL A 122 -3.64 -0.66 -6.32
CA VAL A 122 -4.87 -1.07 -5.65
C VAL A 122 -5.28 -0.02 -4.63
N GLN A 123 -6.59 0.10 -4.44
CA GLN A 123 -7.18 0.96 -3.42
C GLN A 123 -7.76 0.10 -2.31
N ASP A 124 -7.73 0.62 -1.08
CA ASP A 124 -8.48 0.01 0.01
C ASP A 124 -10.00 0.02 -0.26
N ALA A 125 -10.78 -0.70 0.55
CA ALA A 125 -12.24 -0.78 0.38
C ALA A 125 -12.96 0.59 0.47
N THR A 126 -12.36 1.59 1.10
CA THR A 126 -12.87 2.96 1.25
C THR A 126 -12.32 3.94 0.21
N GLN A 127 -11.38 3.52 -0.63
CA GLN A 127 -10.72 4.31 -1.67
C GLN A 127 -10.00 5.57 -1.16
N CYS A 128 -9.59 5.60 0.11
CA CYS A 128 -8.86 6.74 0.68
C CYS A 128 -7.33 6.52 0.72
N CYS A 129 -6.89 5.26 0.75
CA CYS A 129 -5.49 4.88 0.65
C CYS A 129 -5.27 4.04 -0.61
N SER A 130 -4.06 4.16 -1.16
CA SER A 130 -3.61 3.35 -2.29
C SER A 130 -2.25 2.75 -1.99
N GLN A 131 -2.03 1.55 -2.53
CA GLN A 131 -0.76 0.84 -2.53
C GLN A 131 -0.57 0.22 -3.91
N GLY A 132 0.63 -0.25 -4.21
CA GLY A 132 0.85 -0.92 -5.47
C GLY A 132 2.21 -1.56 -5.57
N LEU A 133 2.37 -2.35 -6.63
CA LEU A 133 3.62 -2.99 -6.96
C LEU A 133 4.11 -2.42 -8.30
N GLU A 134 5.37 -2.00 -8.32
CA GLU A 134 6.05 -1.71 -9.58
C GLU A 134 6.11 -2.99 -10.43
N PHE A 135 6.10 -2.84 -11.74
CA PHE A 135 6.31 -3.96 -12.64
C PHE A 135 7.14 -3.59 -13.86
N VAL A 136 7.80 -4.60 -14.40
CA VAL A 136 8.48 -4.58 -15.69
C VAL A 136 7.91 -5.73 -16.52
N LEU A 137 7.36 -5.41 -17.68
CA LEU A 137 6.88 -6.41 -18.64
C LEU A 137 8.04 -7.25 -19.16
N ASP A 138 7.75 -8.51 -19.49
CA ASP A 138 8.72 -9.41 -20.12
C ASP A 138 9.19 -8.84 -21.47
N GLU A 139 10.44 -8.38 -21.53
CA GLU A 139 11.02 -7.73 -22.72
C GLU A 139 11.19 -8.69 -23.91
N ASP A 140 11.16 -10.01 -23.69
CA ASP A 140 11.14 -10.99 -24.77
C ASP A 140 9.75 -11.10 -25.44
N GLN A 141 8.69 -10.63 -24.76
CA GLN A 141 7.30 -10.71 -25.22
C GLN A 141 6.68 -9.35 -25.56
N TYR A 142 7.10 -8.29 -24.88
CA TYR A 142 6.51 -6.95 -24.98
C TYR A 142 7.53 -5.91 -25.42
N GLN A 143 7.07 -4.94 -26.19
CA GLN A 143 7.81 -3.73 -26.56
C GLN A 143 7.40 -2.56 -25.67
N LYS A 144 8.16 -1.46 -25.75
CA LYS A 144 7.87 -0.25 -24.95
C LYS A 144 6.48 0.31 -25.24
N GLU A 145 5.99 0.18 -26.47
CA GLU A 145 4.68 0.64 -26.89
C GLU A 145 3.52 -0.20 -26.34
N ASP A 146 3.80 -1.41 -25.86
CA ASP A 146 2.79 -2.32 -25.29
C ASP A 146 2.53 -2.05 -23.80
N TYR A 147 3.33 -1.19 -23.16
CA TYR A 147 3.08 -0.79 -21.78
C TYR A 147 1.74 -0.03 -21.66
N PRO A 148 0.97 -0.28 -20.60
CA PRO A 148 -0.31 0.38 -20.37
C PRO A 148 -0.12 1.88 -20.13
N LYS A 149 -1.18 2.65 -20.38
CA LYS A 149 -1.19 4.10 -20.12
C LYS A 149 -1.60 4.36 -18.68
N ALA A 150 -1.22 5.52 -18.18
CA ALA A 150 -1.67 5.97 -16.86
C ALA A 150 -3.20 6.02 -16.80
N GLY A 151 -3.78 5.33 -15.83
CA GLY A 151 -5.22 5.21 -15.62
C GLY A 151 -5.88 3.99 -16.27
N ASP A 152 -5.16 3.19 -17.06
CA ASP A 152 -5.71 1.94 -17.61
C ASP A 152 -5.94 0.92 -16.48
N GLU A 153 -7.09 0.24 -16.50
CA GLU A 153 -7.33 -0.95 -15.67
C GLU A 153 -6.54 -2.12 -16.27
N ILE A 154 -5.79 -2.83 -15.42
CA ILE A 154 -4.89 -3.90 -15.84
C ILE A 154 -4.98 -5.09 -14.89
N ILE A 155 -4.98 -6.30 -15.45
CA ILE A 155 -4.62 -7.51 -14.72
C ILE A 155 -3.19 -7.87 -15.12
N ILE A 156 -2.32 -8.00 -14.14
CA ILE A 156 -0.91 -8.29 -14.34
C ILE A 156 -0.46 -9.49 -13.53
N LYS A 157 0.41 -10.30 -14.13
CA LYS A 157 1.07 -11.42 -13.45
C LYS A 157 2.57 -11.34 -13.66
N GLY A 158 3.36 -11.46 -12.60
CA GLY A 158 4.82 -11.43 -12.69
C GLY A 158 5.50 -12.12 -11.50
N THR A 159 6.82 -12.13 -11.50
CA THR A 159 7.62 -12.67 -10.39
C THR A 159 8.03 -11.54 -9.47
N PHE A 160 7.63 -11.61 -8.20
CA PHE A 160 8.01 -10.62 -7.20
C PHE A 160 9.51 -10.65 -6.93
N ASP A 161 10.13 -9.47 -6.89
CA ASP A 161 11.55 -9.29 -6.67
C ASP A 161 11.82 -7.93 -6.02
N THR A 162 13.08 -7.70 -5.64
CA THR A 162 13.59 -6.42 -5.17
C THR A 162 14.75 -5.95 -6.04
N TYR A 163 15.02 -4.65 -6.02
CA TYR A 163 16.23 -4.09 -6.62
C TYR A 163 16.73 -2.90 -5.81
N GLU A 164 18.01 -2.58 -5.96
CA GLU A 164 18.60 -1.40 -5.36
C GLU A 164 18.78 -0.31 -6.42
N GLU A 165 18.37 0.91 -6.09
CA GLU A 165 18.61 2.09 -6.91
C GLU A 165 18.92 3.27 -5.98
N ASN A 166 19.97 4.04 -6.30
CA ASN A 166 20.38 5.21 -5.50
C ASN A 166 20.57 4.92 -3.99
N GLY A 167 20.91 3.68 -3.63
CA GLY A 167 21.10 3.25 -2.25
C GLY A 167 19.80 2.93 -1.48
N ASN A 168 18.65 2.93 -2.15
CA ASN A 168 17.37 2.48 -1.59
C ASN A 168 16.96 1.16 -2.22
N GLN A 169 16.29 0.31 -1.44
CA GLN A 169 15.68 -0.91 -1.94
C GLN A 169 14.24 -0.63 -2.40
N TYR A 170 13.89 -1.14 -3.57
CA TYR A 170 12.58 -1.04 -4.21
C TYR A 170 12.02 -2.44 -4.49
N LEU A 171 10.72 -2.52 -4.66
CA LEU A 171 9.98 -3.75 -4.97
C LEU A 171 9.52 -3.69 -6.41
N THR A 172 9.53 -4.83 -7.10
CA THR A 172 9.09 -4.90 -8.50
C THR A 172 8.57 -6.29 -8.83
N MET A 173 7.72 -6.38 -9.85
CA MET A 173 7.35 -7.63 -10.51
C MET A 173 8.08 -7.73 -11.84
N ARG A 174 9.00 -8.68 -11.95
CA ARG A 174 9.76 -8.95 -13.18
C ARG A 174 9.04 -9.92 -14.10
N ASN A 175 9.43 -9.90 -15.38
CA ASN A 175 8.91 -10.80 -16.41
C ASN A 175 7.38 -10.79 -16.43
N SER A 176 6.80 -9.60 -16.27
CA SER A 176 5.36 -9.46 -16.08
C SER A 176 4.61 -9.59 -17.40
N GLN A 177 3.40 -10.12 -17.32
CA GLN A 177 2.48 -10.32 -18.43
C GLN A 177 1.16 -9.62 -18.12
N LEU A 178 0.65 -8.88 -19.10
CA LEU A 178 -0.71 -8.36 -19.07
C LEU A 178 -1.68 -9.48 -19.42
N LEU A 179 -2.70 -9.66 -18.62
CA LEU A 179 -3.75 -10.65 -18.81
C LEU A 179 -5.03 -9.96 -19.31
N GLU A 180 -5.81 -10.69 -20.10
CA GLU A 180 -7.17 -10.28 -20.47
C GLU A 180 -8.13 -10.62 -19.31
N ASP A 181 -9.16 -9.78 -19.12
CA ASP A 181 -10.24 -9.97 -18.14
C ASP A 181 -11.12 -11.21 -18.42
#